data_AF-A0A0K0Y477-F1
#
_entry.id   AF-A0A0K0Y477-F1
#
_cell.length_a   1.000
_cell.length_b   1.000
_cell.length_c   1.000
_cell.angle_alpha   90.00
_cell.angle_beta   90.00
_cell.angle_gamma   90.00
#
_symmetry.space_group_name_H-M   'P 1'
#
loop_
_entity.id
_entity.type
_entity.pdbx_description
1 polymer ?
#
loop_
_entity_poly.entity_id
_entity_poly.type
_entity_poly.pdbx_seq_one_letter_code
_entity_poly.pdbx_strand_id
1 'polypeptide(L)'
;MARLVRFRVIDGIAVVTLDAAPVNALSAPLRAGLWEVFKRIDANPDIKAAVLMAAGRMFSAGADIREFSNPASEPSLSQLCNHIEACSKPVVAAFHGQALGGGAELLLAAHYRLASPDARFGLPEVALGLVPGAGGTQRLPRLIGAERALQLMVSTSSIEAGVAHRVGLVDGIVQGDLGSGAIAFANNLVAREQGPRSTRANRTHFQDVRAHAAAIAHARESLKDNPLNAPERVVDCVEVAALLPFDAGLAFEADAFARCLEHPQSVALRHVFMAERKVDNALLEKDDGVFRPVVPMGKAVANRLRKAFLKAAENLVDNGANEADVDGAMVAYGFRKGPFGGRTKTESNSNVERKLIAALLVEGAACVDEGAVQRPSDIDAIAVHAISFPRRKGGPMRAAQTLGLISLRKDMRVWAQDSDNWAVPDLLDDAIKDAGGFDAILRS
;
A
#
# COMPACT_ATOMS: atom_id res chain seq x y z
N MET A 1 23.65 10.27 -15.48
CA MET A 1 22.59 9.85 -14.53
C MET A 1 23.04 10.15 -13.12
N ALA A 2 22.19 10.72 -12.27
CA ALA A 2 22.51 10.87 -10.85
C ALA A 2 22.68 9.48 -10.21
N ARG A 3 23.65 9.34 -9.32
CA ARG A 3 23.98 8.06 -8.68
C ARG A 3 22.96 7.78 -7.56
N LEU A 4 22.06 6.81 -7.76
CA LEU A 4 20.97 6.47 -6.83
C LEU A 4 21.45 5.96 -5.45
N VAL A 5 22.68 5.44 -5.39
CA VAL A 5 23.34 5.01 -4.15
C VAL A 5 24.70 5.69 -4.04
N ARG A 6 24.84 6.57 -3.05
CA ARG A 6 26.15 7.16 -2.71
C ARG A 6 26.88 6.23 -1.75
N PHE A 7 28.18 6.08 -1.98
CA PHE A 7 29.03 5.17 -1.21
C PHE A 7 30.38 5.84 -0.94
N ARG A 8 30.79 5.88 0.32
CA ARG A 8 32.11 6.34 0.77
C ARG A 8 32.56 5.54 1.99
N VAL A 9 33.86 5.52 2.27
CA VAL A 9 34.44 4.89 3.46
C VAL A 9 35.12 5.96 4.29
N ILE A 10 34.89 5.96 5.60
CA ILE A 10 35.49 6.87 6.58
C ILE A 10 36.04 6.01 7.69
N ASP A 11 37.37 5.96 7.85
CA ASP A 11 38.05 5.22 8.93
C ASP A 11 37.55 3.78 9.12
N GLY A 12 37.39 3.05 8.02
CA GLY A 12 36.89 1.67 8.02
C GLY A 12 35.37 1.52 8.12
N ILE A 13 34.61 2.61 8.21
CA ILE A 13 33.14 2.60 8.20
C ILE A 13 32.63 2.94 6.80
N ALA A 14 31.89 2.00 6.20
CA ALA A 14 31.21 2.24 4.93
C ALA A 14 29.92 3.05 5.15
N VAL A 15 29.80 4.22 4.53
CA VAL A 15 28.58 5.03 4.55
C VAL A 15 27.85 4.86 3.22
N VAL A 16 26.70 4.20 3.28
CA VAL A 16 25.78 3.94 2.17
C VAL A 16 24.60 4.88 2.28
N THR A 17 24.34 5.69 1.25
CA THR A 17 23.23 6.65 1.25
C THR A 17 22.29 6.41 0.08
N LEU A 18 21.02 6.13 0.38
CA LEU A 18 19.91 6.18 -0.58
C LEU A 18 19.77 7.62 -1.10
N ASP A 19 19.84 7.83 -2.41
CA ASP A 19 19.73 9.15 -3.03
C ASP A 19 18.89 9.08 -4.30
N ALA A 20 17.63 8.67 -4.13
CA ALA A 20 16.65 8.49 -5.19
C ALA A 20 15.43 9.39 -4.93
N ALA A 21 15.58 10.67 -5.25
CA ALA A 21 14.52 11.65 -5.10
C ALA A 21 13.20 11.25 -5.82
N PRO A 22 12.03 11.67 -5.32
CA PRO A 22 11.82 12.57 -4.18
C PRO A 22 11.64 11.86 -2.82
N VAL A 23 11.51 10.53 -2.81
CA VAL A 23 11.09 9.76 -1.63
C VAL A 23 11.86 8.46 -1.42
N ASN A 24 12.97 8.26 -2.12
CA ASN A 24 13.79 7.06 -2.07
C ASN A 24 12.97 5.78 -2.25
N ALA A 25 12.06 5.79 -3.24
CA ALA A 25 11.31 4.60 -3.61
C ALA A 25 12.29 3.50 -4.06
N LEU A 26 12.14 2.31 -3.50
CA LEU A 26 13.03 1.16 -3.70
C LEU A 26 12.75 0.52 -5.06
N SER A 27 13.06 1.23 -6.15
CA SER A 27 12.95 0.73 -7.52
C SER A 27 14.02 -0.30 -7.85
N ALA A 28 13.84 -1.07 -8.92
CA ALA A 28 14.80 -2.09 -9.35
C ALA A 28 16.24 -1.55 -9.49
N PRO A 29 16.49 -0.38 -10.12
CA PRO A 29 17.84 0.19 -10.19
C PRO A 29 18.43 0.54 -8.82
N LEU A 30 17.61 1.05 -7.88
CA LEU A 30 18.08 1.34 -6.52
C LEU A 30 18.42 0.04 -5.76
N ARG A 31 17.57 -0.98 -5.87
CA ARG A 31 17.82 -2.30 -5.26
C ARG A 31 19.10 -2.95 -5.79
N ALA A 32 19.31 -2.94 -7.11
CA ALA A 32 20.53 -3.44 -7.73
C ALA A 32 21.78 -2.66 -7.28
N GLY A 33 21.68 -1.33 -7.20
CA GLY A 33 22.77 -0.49 -6.69
C GLY A 33 23.15 -0.80 -5.24
N LEU A 34 22.16 -1.04 -4.37
CA LEU A 34 22.40 -1.43 -2.98
C LEU A 34 23.01 -2.82 -2.88
N TRP A 35 22.53 -3.76 -3.68
CA TRP A 35 23.05 -5.12 -3.75
C TRP A 35 24.56 -5.15 -4.02
N GLU A 36 25.00 -4.46 -5.07
CA GLU A 36 26.43 -4.39 -5.44
C GLU A 36 27.26 -3.67 -4.37
N VAL A 37 26.72 -2.63 -3.74
CA VAL A 37 27.40 -1.94 -2.64
C VAL A 37 27.60 -2.87 -1.44
N PHE A 38 26.58 -3.62 -1.04
CA PHE A 38 26.71 -4.55 0.09
C PHE A 38 27.60 -5.76 -0.23
N LYS A 39 27.62 -6.22 -1.47
CA LYS A 39 28.60 -7.23 -1.94
C LYS A 39 30.04 -6.70 -1.80
N ARG A 40 30.28 -5.44 -2.19
CA ARG A 40 31.58 -4.78 -2.03
C ARG A 40 31.95 -4.57 -0.55
N ILE A 41 30.99 -4.22 0.29
CA ILE A 41 31.20 -4.04 1.73
C ILE A 41 31.67 -5.36 2.34
N ASP A 42 30.98 -6.46 2.06
CA ASP A 42 31.26 -7.75 2.67
C ASP A 42 32.66 -8.27 2.25
N ALA A 43 32.98 -8.17 0.96
CA ALA A 43 34.26 -8.63 0.41
C ALA A 43 35.51 -7.82 0.81
N ASN A 44 35.36 -6.57 1.27
CA ASN A 44 36.51 -5.69 1.53
C ASN A 44 36.99 -5.76 3.00
N PRO A 45 38.17 -6.33 3.30
CA PRO A 45 38.65 -6.49 4.68
C PRO A 45 38.94 -5.16 5.41
N ASP A 46 39.12 -4.05 4.70
CA ASP A 46 39.37 -2.73 5.29
C ASP A 46 38.09 -2.10 5.86
N ILE A 47 36.92 -2.56 5.40
CA ILE A 47 35.63 -2.13 5.95
C ILE A 47 35.31 -3.01 7.16
N LYS A 48 35.03 -2.38 8.30
CA LYS A 48 34.74 -3.03 9.58
C LYS A 48 33.26 -3.00 9.95
N ALA A 49 32.53 -1.98 9.50
CA ALA A 49 31.08 -1.86 9.66
C ALA A 49 30.49 -0.97 8.56
N ALA A 50 29.16 -0.96 8.45
CA ALA A 50 28.42 -0.12 7.52
C ALA A 50 27.33 0.71 8.19
N VAL A 51 27.12 1.91 7.70
CA VAL A 51 25.97 2.78 8.01
C VAL A 51 25.11 2.88 6.75
N LEU A 52 23.84 2.50 6.86
CA LEU A 52 22.83 2.69 5.82
C LEU A 52 21.94 3.88 6.19
N MET A 53 21.92 4.91 5.37
CA MET A 53 21.13 6.12 5.59
C MET A 53 20.53 6.66 4.28
N ALA A 54 19.87 7.81 4.33
CA ALA A 54 19.20 8.38 3.15
C ALA A 54 19.45 9.88 3.01
N ALA A 55 19.36 10.36 1.77
CA ALA A 55 19.29 11.76 1.40
C ALA A 55 17.84 12.24 1.30
N GLY A 56 17.64 13.55 1.25
CA GLY A 56 16.33 14.16 1.06
C GLY A 56 15.49 14.18 2.34
N ARG A 57 14.16 14.28 2.18
CA ARG A 57 13.22 14.55 3.28
C ARG A 57 12.85 13.35 4.14
N MET A 58 13.19 12.12 3.73
CA MET A 58 12.79 10.89 4.41
C MET A 58 13.74 9.75 4.08
N PHE A 59 13.71 8.69 4.88
CA PHE A 59 14.47 7.48 4.61
C PHE A 59 14.02 6.78 3.34
N SER A 60 12.78 6.30 3.30
CA SER A 60 12.17 5.69 2.11
C SER A 60 10.66 5.56 2.26
N ALA A 61 9.94 5.84 1.18
CA ALA A 61 8.49 5.61 1.08
C ALA A 61 8.12 4.15 0.74
N GLY A 62 9.09 3.25 0.60
CA GLY A 62 8.84 1.84 0.31
C GLY A 62 9.11 1.41 -1.12
N ALA A 63 8.57 0.27 -1.49
CA ALA A 63 8.67 -0.28 -2.84
C ALA A 63 8.00 0.62 -3.88
N ASP A 64 8.51 0.60 -5.11
CA ASP A 64 7.89 1.32 -6.21
C ASP A 64 6.66 0.56 -6.74
N ILE A 65 5.47 1.05 -6.39
CA ILE A 65 4.19 0.40 -6.73
C ILE A 65 3.98 0.30 -8.25
N ARG A 66 4.64 1.13 -9.05
CA ARG A 66 4.59 1.04 -10.52
C ARG A 66 5.18 -0.26 -11.04
N GLU A 67 6.05 -0.91 -10.27
CA GLU A 67 6.67 -2.19 -10.64
C GLU A 67 5.75 -3.38 -10.38
N PHE A 68 4.69 -3.23 -9.59
CA PHE A 68 3.83 -4.34 -9.15
C PHE A 68 2.92 -4.91 -10.26
N SER A 69 2.80 -4.19 -11.38
CA SER A 69 2.10 -4.67 -12.57
C SER A 69 3.05 -5.27 -13.61
N ASN A 70 4.36 -5.30 -13.33
CA ASN A 70 5.39 -5.80 -14.23
C ASN A 70 5.95 -7.14 -13.71
N PRO A 71 6.63 -7.92 -14.57
CA PRO A 71 7.43 -9.05 -14.11
C PRO A 71 8.41 -8.63 -13.01
N ALA A 72 8.57 -9.50 -12.00
CA ALA A 72 9.46 -9.24 -10.88
C ALA A 72 10.90 -8.99 -11.38
N SER A 73 11.51 -7.91 -10.88
CA SER A 73 12.89 -7.55 -11.20
C SER A 73 13.84 -7.98 -10.10
N GLU A 74 14.97 -8.56 -10.49
CA GLU A 74 16.02 -9.04 -9.59
C GLU A 74 17.08 -7.94 -9.32
N PRO A 75 17.61 -7.82 -8.08
CA PRO A 75 17.13 -8.51 -6.89
C PRO A 75 15.79 -7.95 -6.41
N SER A 76 14.90 -8.84 -5.97
CA SER A 76 13.72 -8.45 -5.20
C SER A 76 14.11 -7.76 -3.90
N LEU A 77 13.16 -7.02 -3.30
CA LEU A 77 13.41 -6.37 -2.03
C LEU A 77 13.69 -7.38 -0.89
N SER A 78 12.99 -8.53 -0.89
CA SER A 78 13.22 -9.58 0.11
C SER A 78 14.64 -10.15 0.03
N GLN A 79 15.14 -10.41 -1.18
CA GLN A 79 16.53 -10.85 -1.38
C GLN A 79 17.53 -9.77 -0.92
N LEU A 80 17.29 -8.50 -1.23
CA LEU A 80 18.15 -7.41 -0.76
C LEU A 80 18.18 -7.33 0.78
N CYS A 81 17.02 -7.43 1.44
CA CYS A 81 16.93 -7.48 2.90
C CYS A 81 17.72 -8.66 3.46
N ASN A 82 17.60 -9.85 2.85
CA ASN A 82 18.34 -11.03 3.28
C ASN A 82 19.85 -10.87 3.07
N HIS A 83 20.29 -10.25 1.97
CA HIS A 83 21.68 -9.96 1.69
C HIS A 83 22.29 -9.00 2.72
N ILE A 84 21.56 -7.96 3.10
CA ILE A 84 22.00 -7.00 4.14
C ILE A 84 22.09 -7.67 5.51
N GLU A 85 21.10 -8.48 5.89
CA GLU A 85 21.08 -9.20 7.18
C GLU A 85 22.14 -10.31 7.26
N ALA A 86 22.57 -10.84 6.11
CA ALA A 86 23.63 -11.86 6.01
C ALA A 86 25.04 -11.25 5.98
N CYS A 87 25.17 -9.93 5.90
CA CYS A 87 26.47 -9.25 5.89
C CYS A 87 27.29 -9.64 7.12
N SER A 88 28.54 -10.06 6.90
CA SER A 88 29.44 -10.50 7.97
C SER A 88 29.87 -9.35 8.92
N LYS A 89 29.57 -8.10 8.54
CA LYS A 89 29.95 -6.89 9.26
C LYS A 89 28.71 -6.21 9.85
N PRO A 90 28.83 -5.54 11.01
CA PRO A 90 27.73 -4.78 11.59
C PRO A 90 27.15 -3.76 10.58
N VAL A 91 25.82 -3.71 10.49
CA VAL A 91 25.09 -2.77 9.63
C VAL A 91 24.16 -1.96 10.51
N VAL A 92 24.40 -0.65 10.56
CA VAL A 92 23.63 0.32 11.33
C VAL A 92 22.74 1.08 10.35
N ALA A 93 21.43 0.87 10.40
CA ALA A 93 20.50 1.68 9.63
C ALA A 93 20.08 2.91 10.43
N ALA A 94 20.31 4.10 9.88
CA ALA A 94 20.00 5.38 10.50
C ALA A 94 18.97 6.12 9.66
N PHE A 95 17.82 6.47 10.26
CA PHE A 95 16.70 7.07 9.52
C PHE A 95 16.14 8.35 10.16
N HIS A 96 15.74 9.27 9.29
CA HIS A 96 15.02 10.51 9.58
C HIS A 96 13.73 10.58 8.75
N GLY A 97 12.83 11.49 9.10
CA GLY A 97 11.53 11.59 8.45
C GLY A 97 10.77 10.26 8.51
N GLN A 98 10.41 9.68 7.37
CA GLN A 98 9.62 8.45 7.32
C GLN A 98 10.38 7.27 6.72
N ALA A 99 10.19 6.09 7.32
CA ALA A 99 10.48 4.80 6.72
C ALA A 99 9.18 4.01 6.65
N LEU A 100 8.66 3.80 5.44
CA LEU A 100 7.37 3.17 5.19
C LEU A 100 7.51 1.92 4.34
N GLY A 101 6.68 0.91 4.65
CA GLY A 101 6.56 -0.32 3.89
C GLY A 101 7.92 -0.99 3.64
N GLY A 102 8.25 -1.25 2.37
CA GLY A 102 9.56 -1.80 2.00
C GLY A 102 10.79 -1.04 2.54
N GLY A 103 10.68 0.28 2.78
CA GLY A 103 11.73 1.09 3.40
C GLY A 103 11.90 0.79 4.88
N ALA A 104 10.78 0.53 5.56
CA ALA A 104 10.76 0.02 6.92
C ALA A 104 11.30 -1.42 6.98
N GLU A 105 10.97 -2.28 6.01
CA GLU A 105 11.53 -3.64 5.93
C GLU A 105 13.04 -3.65 5.74
N LEU A 106 13.58 -2.71 4.95
CA LEU A 106 15.02 -2.50 4.79
C LEU A 106 15.70 -2.11 6.12
N LEU A 107 15.05 -1.30 6.97
CA LEU A 107 15.52 -0.99 8.32
C LEU A 107 15.53 -2.23 9.23
N LEU A 108 14.49 -3.06 9.13
CA LEU A 108 14.37 -4.29 9.93
C LEU A 108 15.47 -5.31 9.59
N ALA A 109 15.95 -5.30 8.34
CA ALA A 109 17.03 -6.16 7.86
C ALA A 109 18.41 -5.79 8.40
N ALA A 110 18.62 -4.55 8.85
CA ALA A 110 19.88 -4.14 9.47
C ALA A 110 20.10 -4.79 10.85
N HIS A 111 21.34 -4.78 11.33
CA HIS A 111 21.70 -5.33 12.63
C HIS A 111 21.32 -4.39 13.79
N TYR A 112 21.46 -3.09 13.52
CA TYR A 112 21.19 -2.01 14.47
C TYR A 112 20.40 -0.89 13.79
N ARG A 113 19.59 -0.17 14.57
CA ARG A 113 18.69 0.88 14.09
C ARG A 113 18.81 2.13 14.94
N LEU A 114 19.06 3.27 14.30
CA LEU A 114 19.09 4.59 14.94
C LEU A 114 18.07 5.52 14.28
N ALA A 115 17.45 6.38 15.08
CA ALA A 115 16.41 7.28 14.61
C ALA A 115 16.76 8.75 14.93
N SER A 116 16.42 9.67 14.03
CA SER A 116 16.25 11.08 14.42
C SER A 116 14.99 11.27 15.28
N PRO A 117 14.88 12.34 16.08
CA PRO A 117 13.73 12.52 16.99
C PRO A 117 12.38 12.63 16.27
N ASP A 118 12.36 13.19 15.06
CA ASP A 118 11.20 13.35 14.19
C ASP A 118 10.82 12.06 13.44
N ALA A 119 11.65 11.02 13.51
CA ALA A 119 11.48 9.86 12.67
C ALA A 119 10.19 9.08 12.98
N ARG A 120 9.62 8.48 11.92
CA ARG A 120 8.40 7.67 11.94
C ARG A 120 8.63 6.38 11.16
N PHE A 121 8.21 5.25 11.73
CA PHE A 121 8.27 3.92 11.12
C PHE A 121 6.85 3.40 10.90
N GLY A 122 6.55 2.77 9.75
CA GLY A 122 5.24 2.19 9.50
C GLY A 122 5.24 1.14 8.39
N LEU A 123 4.25 0.23 8.44
CA LEU A 123 4.02 -0.82 7.43
C LEU A 123 2.57 -0.72 6.91
N PRO A 124 2.27 0.29 6.05
CA PRO A 124 0.91 0.59 5.61
C PRO A 124 0.43 -0.23 4.40
N GLU A 125 1.04 -1.39 4.10
CA GLU A 125 0.75 -2.22 2.92
C GLU A 125 -0.73 -2.59 2.78
N VAL A 126 -1.43 -2.76 3.90
CA VAL A 126 -2.87 -3.04 3.92
C VAL A 126 -3.71 -1.94 3.26
N ALA A 127 -3.22 -0.69 3.20
CA ALA A 127 -3.87 0.39 2.45
C ALA A 127 -3.94 0.12 0.94
N LEU A 128 -3.04 -0.74 0.45
CA LEU A 128 -2.96 -1.21 -0.93
C LEU A 128 -3.54 -2.62 -1.08
N GLY A 129 -4.12 -3.19 -0.02
CA GLY A 129 -4.60 -4.57 -0.02
C GLY A 129 -3.47 -5.60 -0.09
N LEU A 130 -2.28 -5.26 0.44
CA LEU A 130 -1.10 -6.12 0.44
C LEU A 130 -0.68 -6.47 1.87
N VAL A 131 0.13 -7.52 1.99
CA VAL A 131 0.95 -7.79 3.19
C VAL A 131 2.35 -7.20 2.99
N PRO A 132 3.14 -6.92 4.04
CA PRO A 132 4.58 -6.73 3.90
C PRO A 132 5.22 -7.95 3.22
N GLY A 133 6.17 -7.72 2.30
CA GLY A 133 6.66 -8.76 1.37
C GLY A 133 8.18 -8.89 1.30
N ALA A 134 8.92 -8.21 2.19
CA ALA A 134 10.37 -8.27 2.30
C ALA A 134 10.84 -8.61 3.73
N GLY A 135 10.06 -9.43 4.42
CA GLY A 135 10.28 -9.99 5.75
C GLY A 135 9.74 -9.14 6.89
N GLY A 136 8.89 -8.15 6.62
CA GLY A 136 8.27 -7.32 7.65
C GLY A 136 7.43 -8.13 8.63
N THR A 137 6.63 -9.08 8.14
CA THR A 137 5.80 -9.96 9.00
C THR A 137 6.63 -10.93 9.82
N GLN A 138 7.89 -11.16 9.42
CA GLN A 138 8.80 -12.08 10.10
C GLN A 138 9.73 -11.35 11.09
N ARG A 139 10.31 -10.21 10.69
CA ARG A 139 11.30 -9.47 11.49
C ARG A 139 10.66 -8.59 12.55
N LEU A 140 9.53 -7.94 12.27
CA LEU A 140 8.92 -7.02 13.22
C LEU A 140 8.44 -7.73 14.51
N PRO A 141 7.71 -8.87 14.46
CA PRO A 141 7.30 -9.57 15.68
C PRO A 141 8.49 -10.10 16.51
N ARG A 142 9.64 -10.38 15.88
CA ARG A 142 10.89 -10.76 16.57
C ARG A 142 11.50 -9.61 17.36
N LEU A 143 11.27 -8.36 16.95
CA LEU A 143 11.81 -7.17 17.62
C LEU A 143 10.88 -6.59 18.67
N ILE A 144 9.56 -6.61 18.45
CA ILE A 144 8.60 -5.87 19.30
C ILE A 144 7.40 -6.69 19.75
N GLY A 145 7.38 -8.00 19.48
CA GLY A 145 6.27 -8.88 19.78
C GLY A 145 5.09 -8.80 18.80
N ALA A 146 4.27 -9.84 18.80
CA ALA A 146 3.16 -9.99 17.84
C ALA A 146 2.08 -8.93 18.01
N GLU A 147 1.68 -8.59 19.23
CA GLU A 147 0.62 -7.60 19.48
C GLU A 147 0.92 -6.25 18.84
N ARG A 148 2.09 -5.68 19.15
CA ARG A 148 2.49 -4.37 18.62
C ARG A 148 2.79 -4.43 17.12
N ALA A 149 3.39 -5.53 16.64
CA ALA A 149 3.64 -5.72 15.22
C ALA A 149 2.32 -5.76 14.42
N LEU A 150 1.32 -6.49 14.90
CA LEU A 150 0.00 -6.57 14.28
C LEU A 150 -0.71 -5.22 14.28
N GLN A 151 -0.71 -4.49 15.40
CA GLN A 151 -1.27 -3.13 15.45
C GLN A 151 -0.71 -2.22 14.35
N LEU A 152 0.59 -2.32 14.04
CA LEU A 152 1.22 -1.52 12.99
C LEU A 152 0.92 -2.02 11.57
N MET A 153 0.83 -3.33 11.35
CA MET A 153 0.68 -3.90 10.00
C MET A 153 -0.77 -4.05 9.54
N VAL A 154 -1.74 -4.20 10.45
CA VAL A 154 -3.17 -4.28 10.10
C VAL A 154 -3.84 -2.90 10.04
N SER A 155 -3.10 -1.85 10.39
CA SER A 155 -3.51 -0.46 10.27
C SER A 155 -2.59 0.31 9.32
N THR A 156 -2.87 1.59 9.09
CA THR A 156 -1.98 2.49 8.33
C THR A 156 -1.22 3.43 9.25
N SER A 157 -1.09 3.08 10.54
CA SER A 157 -0.45 3.93 11.54
C SER A 157 1.08 3.81 11.51
N SER A 158 1.74 4.86 11.99
CA SER A 158 3.19 4.89 12.16
C SER A 158 3.53 5.02 13.65
N ILE A 159 4.66 4.46 14.04
CA ILE A 159 5.25 4.61 15.38
C ILE A 159 6.33 5.69 15.37
N GLU A 160 6.32 6.54 16.40
CA GLU A 160 7.28 7.62 16.58
C GLU A 160 8.59 7.13 17.20
N ALA A 161 9.71 7.78 16.88
CA ALA A 161 11.06 7.41 17.35
C ALA A 161 11.14 7.14 18.85
N GLY A 162 10.52 8.00 19.68
CA GLY A 162 10.47 7.83 21.13
C GLY A 162 9.77 6.53 21.57
N VAL A 163 8.64 6.20 20.93
CA VAL A 163 7.93 4.94 21.21
C VAL A 163 8.71 3.76 20.65
N ALA A 164 9.24 3.87 19.42
CA ALA A 164 10.04 2.86 18.77
C ALA A 164 11.26 2.46 19.62
N HIS A 165 11.89 3.42 20.31
CA HIS A 165 13.02 3.12 21.20
C HIS A 165 12.56 2.35 22.44
N ARG A 166 11.46 2.80 23.09
CA ARG A 166 10.93 2.13 24.29
C ARG A 166 10.51 0.68 24.05
N VAL A 167 10.01 0.37 22.86
CA VAL A 167 9.58 -1.00 22.50
C VAL A 167 10.70 -1.85 21.91
N GLY A 168 11.94 -1.34 21.81
CA GLY A 168 13.08 -2.11 21.29
C GLY A 168 13.19 -2.19 19.76
N LEU A 169 12.39 -1.41 19.01
CA LEU A 169 12.50 -1.33 17.56
C LEU A 169 13.79 -0.62 17.12
N VAL A 170 14.16 0.46 17.82
CA VAL A 170 15.40 1.22 17.56
C VAL A 170 16.32 1.21 18.78
N ASP A 171 17.62 1.10 18.52
CA ASP A 171 18.66 1.00 19.53
C ASP A 171 19.02 2.35 20.15
N GLY A 172 18.71 3.45 19.46
CA GLY A 172 18.97 4.79 19.98
C GLY A 172 18.35 5.90 19.14
N ILE A 173 18.19 7.05 19.79
CA ILE A 173 17.75 8.29 19.14
C ILE A 173 18.94 9.24 19.09
N VAL A 174 19.32 9.67 17.89
CA VAL A 174 20.44 10.59 17.67
C VAL A 174 19.93 12.01 17.74
N GLN A 175 20.46 12.80 18.68
CA GLN A 175 20.25 14.24 18.73
C GLN A 175 21.27 14.92 17.80
N GLY A 176 20.84 15.92 17.01
CA GLY A 176 21.71 16.63 16.07
C GLY A 176 21.94 15.88 14.77
N ASP A 177 23.20 15.87 14.27
CA ASP A 177 23.54 15.27 12.98
C ASP A 177 23.47 13.73 13.01
N LEU A 178 22.47 13.19 12.31
CA LEU A 178 22.23 11.75 12.24
C LEU A 178 23.42 10.97 11.67
N GLY A 179 24.11 11.54 10.67
CA GLY A 179 25.24 10.89 10.01
C GLY A 179 26.42 10.68 10.96
N SER A 180 26.84 11.74 11.63
CA SER A 180 27.93 11.70 12.62
C SER A 180 27.59 10.78 13.78
N GLY A 181 26.36 10.84 14.29
CA GLY A 181 25.91 9.95 15.37
C GLY A 181 25.90 8.46 14.97
N ALA A 182 25.47 8.15 13.75
CA ALA A 182 25.47 6.78 13.24
C ALA A 182 26.88 6.22 13.02
N ILE A 183 27.81 7.05 12.50
CA ILE A 183 29.22 6.68 12.35
C ILE A 183 29.86 6.46 13.73
N ALA A 184 29.61 7.33 14.69
CA ALA A 184 30.10 7.16 16.07
C ALA A 184 29.57 5.87 16.71
N PHE A 185 28.30 5.54 16.50
CA PHE A 185 27.73 4.27 16.95
C PHE A 185 28.41 3.07 16.30
N ALA A 186 28.62 3.10 14.98
CA ALA A 186 29.32 2.03 14.27
C ALA A 186 30.76 1.85 14.74
N ASN A 187 31.50 2.94 14.98
CA ASN A 187 32.84 2.91 15.56
C ASN A 187 32.85 2.28 16.95
N ASN A 188 31.85 2.58 17.79
CA ASN A 188 31.72 1.96 19.11
C ASN A 188 31.45 0.46 19.04
N LEU A 189 30.68 -0.01 18.05
CA LEU A 189 30.50 -1.45 17.83
C LEU A 189 31.84 -2.11 17.49
N VAL A 190 32.60 -1.53 16.55
CA VAL A 190 33.92 -2.04 16.13
C VAL A 190 34.89 -2.06 17.31
N ALA A 191 34.99 -0.98 18.09
CA ALA A 191 35.88 -0.89 19.24
C ALA A 191 35.56 -1.88 20.37
N ARG A 192 34.29 -2.31 20.46
CA ARG A 192 33.81 -3.31 21.43
C ARG A 192 33.72 -4.71 20.85
N GLU A 193 34.19 -4.92 19.62
CA GLU A 193 34.10 -6.19 18.89
C GLU A 193 32.67 -6.74 18.82
N GLN A 194 31.67 -5.84 18.77
CA GLN A 194 30.27 -6.21 18.63
C GLN A 194 29.95 -6.47 17.16
N GLY A 195 29.76 -7.75 16.83
CA GLY A 195 29.44 -8.21 15.49
C GLY A 195 27.98 -7.97 15.07
N PRO A 196 27.59 -8.49 13.89
CA PRO A 196 26.20 -8.53 13.44
C PRO A 196 25.23 -9.11 14.50
N ARG A 197 24.14 -8.39 14.76
CA ARG A 197 23.00 -8.87 15.55
C ARG A 197 21.82 -9.16 14.64
N SER A 198 21.72 -10.40 14.18
CA SER A 198 20.73 -10.84 13.20
C SER A 198 19.31 -10.85 13.76
N THR A 199 18.36 -10.16 13.10
CA THR A 199 16.97 -10.08 13.57
C THR A 199 16.28 -11.44 13.45
N ARG A 200 16.54 -12.22 12.40
CA ARG A 200 15.99 -13.58 12.21
C ARG A 200 16.27 -14.55 13.36
N ALA A 201 17.41 -14.39 14.03
CA ALA A 201 17.83 -15.23 15.14
C ALA A 201 17.19 -14.83 16.48
N ASN A 202 16.62 -13.62 16.58
CA ASN A 202 15.96 -13.16 17.79
C ASN A 202 14.64 -13.91 17.99
N ARG A 203 14.55 -14.66 19.11
CA ARG A 203 13.34 -15.38 19.53
C ARG A 203 12.81 -14.92 20.88
N THR A 204 13.33 -13.84 21.47
CA THR A 204 12.95 -13.36 22.80
C THR A 204 11.44 -13.17 22.93
N HIS A 205 10.80 -12.53 21.93
CA HIS A 205 9.36 -12.30 21.91
C HIS A 205 8.51 -13.52 21.52
N PHE A 206 9.13 -14.67 21.24
CA PHE A 206 8.44 -15.94 20.98
C PHE A 206 8.59 -16.94 22.13
N GLN A 207 9.24 -16.57 23.22
CA GLN A 207 9.35 -17.40 24.42
C GLN A 207 8.00 -17.51 25.14
N ASP A 208 7.21 -16.43 25.16
CA ASP A 208 5.85 -16.43 25.70
C ASP A 208 4.83 -16.82 24.61
N VAL A 209 4.66 -18.13 24.45
CA VAL A 209 3.73 -18.71 23.47
C VAL A 209 2.28 -18.29 23.75
N ARG A 210 1.90 -18.11 25.02
CA ARG A 210 0.53 -17.72 25.40
C ARG A 210 0.25 -16.28 25.01
N ALA A 211 1.17 -15.36 25.28
CA ALA A 211 1.04 -13.97 24.85
C ALA A 211 0.99 -13.86 23.32
N HIS A 212 1.81 -14.62 22.61
CA HIS A 212 1.76 -14.67 21.14
C HIS A 212 0.39 -15.14 20.63
N ALA A 213 -0.10 -16.29 21.11
CA ALA A 213 -1.40 -16.82 20.72
C ALA A 213 -2.57 -15.88 21.07
N ALA A 214 -2.50 -15.21 22.23
CA ALA A 214 -3.49 -14.21 22.62
C ALA A 214 -3.52 -13.00 21.68
N ALA A 215 -2.35 -12.52 21.24
CA ALA A 215 -2.25 -11.44 20.26
C ALA A 215 -2.86 -11.83 18.90
N ILE A 216 -2.61 -13.07 18.44
CA ILE A 216 -3.24 -13.60 17.21
C ILE A 216 -4.76 -13.65 17.36
N ALA A 217 -5.27 -14.25 18.45
CA ALA A 217 -6.69 -14.38 18.68
C ALA A 217 -7.40 -13.02 18.76
N HIS A 218 -6.80 -12.06 19.46
CA HIS A 218 -7.31 -10.70 19.55
C HIS A 218 -7.36 -10.01 18.18
N ALA A 219 -6.30 -10.14 17.38
CA ALA A 219 -6.26 -9.59 16.04
C ALA A 219 -7.35 -10.19 15.14
N ARG A 220 -7.52 -11.52 15.15
CA ARG A 220 -8.59 -12.20 14.38
C ARG A 220 -9.98 -11.70 14.79
N GLU A 221 -10.26 -11.57 16.08
CA GLU A 221 -11.55 -11.05 16.55
C GLU A 221 -11.78 -9.60 16.11
N SER A 222 -10.78 -8.73 16.27
CA SER A 222 -10.87 -7.32 15.84
C SER A 222 -11.07 -7.14 14.32
N LEU A 223 -10.75 -8.16 13.52
CA LEU A 223 -10.84 -8.14 12.07
C LEU A 223 -12.08 -8.88 11.53
N LYS A 224 -12.92 -9.47 12.37
CA LYS A 224 -14.06 -10.32 11.97
C LYS A 224 -14.99 -9.69 10.93
N ASP A 225 -15.23 -8.38 11.04
CA ASP A 225 -16.07 -7.63 10.11
C ASP A 225 -15.26 -6.72 9.15
N ASN A 226 -13.93 -6.88 9.11
CA ASN A 226 -13.09 -6.07 8.24
C ASN A 226 -13.35 -6.46 6.77
N PRO A 227 -13.72 -5.49 5.91
CA PRO A 227 -14.03 -5.79 4.53
C PRO A 227 -12.80 -6.06 3.66
N LEU A 228 -11.58 -5.91 4.18
CA LEU A 228 -10.33 -6.11 3.44
C LEU A 228 -9.77 -7.52 3.67
N ASN A 229 -9.28 -8.15 2.60
CA ASN A 229 -8.63 -9.47 2.66
C ASN A 229 -7.22 -9.44 3.31
N ALA A 230 -6.43 -8.39 3.03
CA ALA A 230 -5.02 -8.36 3.42
C ALA A 230 -4.75 -8.40 4.93
N PRO A 231 -5.52 -7.72 5.82
CA PRO A 231 -5.30 -7.77 7.26
C PRO A 231 -5.31 -9.19 7.84
N GLU A 232 -6.22 -10.07 7.41
CA GLU A 232 -6.22 -11.46 7.86
C GLU A 232 -4.94 -12.20 7.42
N ARG A 233 -4.50 -11.97 6.18
CA ARG A 233 -3.26 -12.56 5.67
C ARG A 233 -2.04 -12.07 6.44
N VAL A 234 -2.01 -10.81 6.89
CA VAL A 234 -0.98 -10.30 7.80
C VAL A 234 -0.98 -11.09 9.11
N VAL A 235 -2.16 -11.36 9.70
CA VAL A 235 -2.26 -12.15 10.93
C VAL A 235 -1.72 -13.57 10.72
N ASP A 236 -2.10 -14.22 9.61
CA ASP A 236 -1.59 -15.54 9.26
C ASP A 236 -0.04 -15.54 9.16
N CYS A 237 0.53 -14.53 8.48
CA CYS A 237 1.99 -14.40 8.35
C CYS A 237 2.72 -14.18 9.70
N VAL A 238 2.12 -13.43 10.63
CA VAL A 238 2.70 -13.19 11.95
C VAL A 238 2.59 -14.43 12.85
N GLU A 239 1.48 -15.16 12.75
CA GLU A 239 1.29 -16.41 13.49
C GLU A 239 2.36 -17.44 13.13
N VAL A 240 2.60 -17.63 11.82
CA VAL A 240 3.64 -18.58 11.38
C VAL A 240 5.06 -18.15 11.74
N ALA A 241 5.30 -16.86 12.03
CA ALA A 241 6.64 -16.35 12.38
C ALA A 241 7.20 -16.98 13.66
N ALA A 242 6.33 -17.37 14.61
CA ALA A 242 6.71 -18.07 15.82
C ALA A 242 6.84 -19.59 15.62
N LEU A 243 6.05 -20.15 14.69
CA LEU A 243 5.87 -21.59 14.48
C LEU A 243 6.85 -22.21 13.48
N LEU A 244 7.25 -21.46 12.45
CA LEU A 244 8.09 -21.95 11.37
C LEU A 244 9.56 -21.48 11.49
N PRO A 245 10.51 -22.21 10.88
CA PRO A 245 11.83 -21.68 10.59
C PRO A 245 11.73 -20.37 9.79
N PHE A 246 12.68 -19.45 9.98
CA PHE A 246 12.62 -18.10 9.39
C PHE A 246 12.43 -18.11 7.87
N ASP A 247 13.21 -18.93 7.16
CA ASP A 247 13.14 -19.00 5.69
C ASP A 247 11.81 -19.59 5.20
N ALA A 248 11.21 -20.52 5.95
CA ALA A 248 9.87 -21.04 5.67
C ALA A 248 8.79 -19.97 5.93
N GLY A 249 8.95 -19.14 6.97
CA GLY A 249 8.11 -17.98 7.22
C GLY A 249 8.20 -16.93 6.11
N LEU A 250 9.41 -16.67 5.58
CA LEU A 250 9.58 -15.79 4.41
C LEU A 250 8.92 -16.36 3.16
N ALA A 251 9.00 -17.67 2.93
CA ALA A 251 8.31 -18.32 1.81
C ALA A 251 6.78 -18.20 1.95
N PHE A 252 6.24 -18.36 3.16
CA PHE A 252 4.82 -18.15 3.44
C PHE A 252 4.41 -16.69 3.19
N GLU A 253 5.20 -15.73 3.67
CA GLU A 253 4.98 -14.30 3.42
C GLU A 253 4.96 -13.98 1.92
N ALA A 254 5.89 -14.54 1.14
CA ALA A 254 5.97 -14.35 -0.29
C ALA A 254 4.73 -14.90 -1.03
N ASP A 255 4.23 -16.08 -0.66
CA ASP A 255 2.97 -16.64 -1.21
C ASP A 255 1.76 -15.77 -0.84
N ALA A 256 1.67 -15.34 0.43
CA ALA A 256 0.61 -14.43 0.87
C ALA A 256 0.64 -13.09 0.10
N PHE A 257 1.84 -12.53 -0.12
CA PHE A 257 2.03 -11.34 -0.94
C PHE A 257 1.55 -11.55 -2.37
N ALA A 258 1.97 -12.63 -3.04
CA ALA A 258 1.58 -12.92 -4.41
C ALA A 258 0.04 -13.07 -4.55
N ARG A 259 -0.61 -13.79 -3.64
CA ARG A 259 -2.07 -13.93 -3.64
C ARG A 259 -2.78 -12.60 -3.38
N CYS A 260 -2.28 -11.79 -2.46
CA CYS A 260 -2.80 -10.44 -2.24
C CYS A 260 -2.62 -9.55 -3.47
N LEU A 261 -1.47 -9.64 -4.14
CA LEU A 261 -1.14 -8.84 -5.32
C LEU A 261 -2.17 -9.06 -6.46
N GLU A 262 -2.58 -10.31 -6.67
CA GLU A 262 -3.58 -10.71 -7.67
C GLU A 262 -5.03 -10.47 -7.22
N HIS A 263 -5.27 -10.36 -5.91
CA HIS A 263 -6.62 -10.23 -5.37
C HIS A 263 -7.33 -8.95 -5.88
N PRO A 264 -8.61 -9.02 -6.31
CA PRO A 264 -9.32 -7.87 -6.91
C PRO A 264 -9.30 -6.60 -6.06
N GLN A 265 -9.37 -6.73 -4.73
CA GLN A 265 -9.28 -5.58 -3.83
C GLN A 265 -7.92 -4.88 -3.89
N SER A 266 -6.82 -5.62 -3.98
CA SER A 266 -5.50 -5.00 -4.04
C SER A 266 -5.30 -4.30 -5.37
N VAL A 267 -5.75 -4.90 -6.48
CA VAL A 267 -5.73 -4.26 -7.80
C VAL A 267 -6.54 -2.94 -7.78
N ALA A 268 -7.73 -2.95 -7.18
CA ALA A 268 -8.56 -1.77 -7.02
C ALA A 268 -7.94 -0.69 -6.11
N LEU A 269 -7.36 -1.07 -4.97
CA LEU A 269 -6.71 -0.12 -4.05
C LEU A 269 -5.46 0.51 -4.65
N ARG A 270 -4.62 -0.28 -5.34
CA ARG A 270 -3.46 0.23 -6.08
C ARG A 270 -3.88 1.15 -7.22
N HIS A 271 -4.96 0.83 -7.94
CA HIS A 271 -5.55 1.72 -8.94
C HIS A 271 -5.90 3.08 -8.31
N VAL A 272 -6.66 3.11 -7.21
CA VAL A 272 -7.04 4.37 -6.53
C VAL A 272 -5.82 5.15 -6.09
N PHE A 273 -4.83 4.47 -5.51
CA PHE A 273 -3.59 5.11 -5.06
C PHE A 273 -2.82 5.79 -6.20
N MET A 274 -2.88 5.21 -7.41
CA MET A 274 -2.29 5.80 -8.61
C MET A 274 -3.16 6.93 -9.18
N ALA A 275 -4.47 6.76 -9.17
CA ALA A 275 -5.43 7.79 -9.59
C ALA A 275 -5.27 9.07 -8.73
N GLU A 276 -5.18 8.93 -7.42
CA GLU A 276 -4.95 10.03 -6.45
C GLU A 276 -3.67 10.83 -6.70
N ARG A 277 -2.68 10.25 -7.39
CA ARG A 277 -1.42 10.94 -7.73
C ARG A 277 -1.45 11.63 -9.08
N LYS A 278 -2.34 11.17 -9.96
CA LYS A 278 -2.48 11.68 -11.33
C LYS A 278 -3.61 12.71 -11.45
N VAL A 279 -4.57 12.67 -10.52
CA VAL A 279 -5.73 13.55 -10.54
C VAL A 279 -5.31 15.01 -10.47
N ASP A 280 -5.99 15.85 -11.26
CA ASP A 280 -5.76 17.28 -11.30
C ASP A 280 -6.16 17.92 -9.95
N ASN A 281 -5.33 18.84 -9.45
CA ASN A 281 -5.63 19.61 -8.24
C ASN A 281 -6.87 20.52 -8.42
N ALA A 282 -7.28 20.84 -9.65
CA ALA A 282 -8.54 21.52 -9.95
C ALA A 282 -9.79 20.63 -9.71
N LEU A 283 -9.60 19.30 -9.62
CA LEU A 283 -10.66 18.33 -9.34
C LEU A 283 -10.66 17.91 -7.87
N LEU A 284 -9.50 17.51 -7.35
CA LEU A 284 -9.33 17.07 -5.97
C LEU A 284 -8.12 17.75 -5.34
N GLU A 285 -8.30 18.37 -4.18
CA GLU A 285 -7.21 18.85 -3.35
C GLU A 285 -7.07 17.97 -2.10
N LYS A 286 -5.86 17.88 -1.58
CA LYS A 286 -5.57 17.13 -0.35
C LYS A 286 -5.34 18.10 0.80
N ASP A 287 -6.27 18.12 1.75
CA ASP A 287 -6.22 18.93 2.98
C ASP A 287 -6.14 18.00 4.19
N ASP A 288 -5.11 18.17 5.02
CA ASP A 288 -4.84 17.34 6.20
C ASP A 288 -4.91 15.82 5.97
N GLY A 289 -4.41 15.38 4.80
CA GLY A 289 -4.41 13.96 4.44
C GLY A 289 -5.69 13.47 3.76
N VAL A 290 -6.74 14.30 3.71
CA VAL A 290 -8.06 13.96 3.17
C VAL A 290 -8.26 14.66 1.83
N PHE A 291 -8.67 13.91 0.81
CA PHE A 291 -9.02 14.49 -0.48
C PHE A 291 -10.43 15.09 -0.45
N ARG A 292 -10.60 16.27 -1.06
CA ARG A 292 -11.88 16.96 -1.18
C ARG A 292 -12.10 17.47 -2.60
N PRO A 293 -13.34 17.41 -3.12
CA PRO A 293 -13.68 17.97 -4.43
C PRO A 293 -13.61 19.49 -4.44
N VAL A 294 -12.87 20.02 -5.41
CA VAL A 294 -12.61 21.45 -5.60
C VAL A 294 -13.72 22.13 -6.40
N VAL A 295 -13.95 23.42 -6.13
CA VAL A 295 -14.93 24.26 -6.85
C VAL A 295 -14.25 24.98 -8.02
N PRO A 296 -14.89 25.09 -9.21
CA PRO A 296 -16.18 24.51 -9.55
C PRO A 296 -16.10 23.07 -10.10
N MET A 297 -14.95 22.68 -10.67
CA MET A 297 -14.84 21.49 -11.52
C MET A 297 -15.11 20.18 -10.78
N GLY A 298 -14.36 19.90 -9.71
CA GLY A 298 -14.52 18.67 -8.93
C GLY A 298 -15.92 18.48 -8.33
N LYS A 299 -16.53 19.55 -7.81
CA LYS A 299 -17.92 19.50 -7.31
C LYS A 299 -18.95 19.30 -8.41
N ALA A 300 -18.75 19.88 -9.60
CA ALA A 300 -19.65 19.68 -10.73
C ALA A 300 -19.68 18.20 -11.16
N VAL A 301 -18.52 17.59 -11.35
CA VAL A 301 -18.39 16.16 -11.69
C VAL A 301 -19.01 15.28 -10.59
N ALA A 302 -18.69 15.55 -9.32
CA ALA A 302 -19.28 14.81 -8.20
C ALA A 302 -20.81 14.88 -8.17
N ASN A 303 -21.39 16.06 -8.46
CA ASN A 303 -22.84 16.24 -8.48
C ASN A 303 -23.49 15.48 -9.65
N ARG A 304 -22.85 15.46 -10.82
CA ARG A 304 -23.29 14.65 -11.96
C ARG A 304 -23.36 13.16 -11.60
N LEU A 305 -22.27 12.62 -11.03
CA LEU A 305 -22.22 11.23 -10.58
C LEU A 305 -23.31 10.91 -9.54
N ARG A 306 -23.55 11.79 -8.56
CA ARG A 306 -24.64 11.59 -7.58
C ARG A 306 -26.02 11.57 -8.24
N LYS A 307 -26.27 12.48 -9.18
CA LYS A 307 -27.54 12.56 -9.91
C LYS A 307 -27.77 11.30 -10.76
N ALA A 308 -26.74 10.84 -11.47
CA ALA A 308 -26.81 9.61 -12.25
C ALA A 308 -27.08 8.39 -11.36
N PHE A 309 -26.42 8.31 -10.20
CA PHE A 309 -26.62 7.23 -9.23
C PHE A 309 -28.06 7.21 -8.69
N LEU A 310 -28.60 8.37 -8.31
CA LEU A 310 -29.98 8.50 -7.83
C LEU A 310 -31.00 8.20 -8.94
N LYS A 311 -30.84 8.79 -10.12
CA LYS A 311 -31.75 8.59 -11.26
C LYS A 311 -31.84 7.12 -11.68
N ALA A 312 -30.72 6.40 -11.67
CA ALA A 312 -30.72 4.97 -11.96
C ALA A 312 -31.43 4.16 -10.87
N ALA A 313 -31.28 4.54 -9.60
CA ALA A 313 -31.97 3.91 -8.49
C ALA A 313 -33.49 4.16 -8.53
N GLU A 314 -33.91 5.40 -8.81
CA GLU A 314 -35.32 5.77 -9.02
C GLU A 314 -35.93 4.94 -10.16
N ASN A 315 -35.22 4.80 -11.28
CA ASN A 315 -35.68 3.96 -12.38
C ASN A 315 -35.86 2.48 -11.98
N LEU A 316 -35.00 1.93 -11.09
CA LEU A 316 -35.21 0.57 -10.58
C LEU A 316 -36.49 0.48 -9.73
N VAL A 317 -36.76 1.50 -8.90
CA VAL A 317 -37.95 1.56 -8.06
C VAL A 317 -39.22 1.70 -8.89
N ASP A 318 -39.20 2.56 -9.90
CA ASP A 318 -40.32 2.71 -10.86
C ASP A 318 -40.63 1.41 -11.59
N ASN A 319 -39.63 0.53 -11.75
CA ASN A 319 -39.77 -0.80 -12.34
C ASN A 319 -39.94 -1.92 -11.30
N GLY A 320 -40.39 -1.58 -10.09
CA GLY A 320 -40.85 -2.53 -9.07
C GLY A 320 -39.80 -2.96 -8.03
N ALA A 321 -38.61 -2.37 -8.02
CA ALA A 321 -37.67 -2.58 -6.92
C ALA A 321 -38.12 -1.84 -5.64
N ASN A 322 -37.79 -2.37 -4.47
CA ASN A 322 -38.01 -1.67 -3.21
C ASN A 322 -36.81 -0.75 -2.87
N GLU A 323 -37.10 0.48 -2.41
CA GLU A 323 -36.09 1.48 -2.04
C GLU A 323 -35.07 0.96 -1.01
N ALA A 324 -35.55 0.30 0.05
CA ALA A 324 -34.71 -0.23 1.12
C ALA A 324 -33.82 -1.39 0.64
N ASP A 325 -34.32 -2.20 -0.30
CA ASP A 325 -33.54 -3.28 -0.90
C ASP A 325 -32.44 -2.74 -1.81
N VAL A 326 -32.72 -1.67 -2.57
CA VAL A 326 -31.72 -0.99 -3.40
C VAL A 326 -30.62 -0.38 -2.52
N ASP A 327 -31.01 0.32 -1.46
CA ASP A 327 -30.06 0.90 -0.53
C ASP A 327 -29.21 -0.17 0.17
N GLY A 328 -29.86 -1.23 0.65
CA GLY A 328 -29.18 -2.32 1.34
C GLY A 328 -28.22 -3.10 0.45
N ALA A 329 -28.53 -3.27 -0.84
CA ALA A 329 -27.63 -3.87 -1.81
C ALA A 329 -26.37 -3.01 -2.00
N MET A 330 -26.50 -1.68 -2.07
CA MET A 330 -25.33 -0.80 -2.20
C MET A 330 -24.52 -0.70 -0.91
N VAL A 331 -25.15 -0.81 0.26
CA VAL A 331 -24.43 -0.97 1.53
C VAL A 331 -23.67 -2.31 1.57
N ALA A 332 -24.29 -3.40 1.11
CA ALA A 332 -23.64 -4.71 0.99
C ALA A 332 -22.46 -4.67 0.01
N TYR A 333 -22.58 -3.94 -1.10
CA TYR A 333 -21.50 -3.69 -2.04
C TYR A 333 -20.33 -2.94 -1.40
N GLY A 334 -20.62 -2.06 -0.44
CA GLY A 334 -19.64 -1.42 0.44
C GLY A 334 -19.80 0.08 0.64
N PHE A 335 -20.86 0.69 0.13
CA PHE A 335 -21.14 2.11 0.36
C PHE A 335 -21.55 2.35 1.82
N ARG A 336 -21.30 3.56 2.32
CA ARG A 336 -21.73 3.95 3.68
C ARG A 336 -23.25 4.08 3.81
N LYS A 337 -23.91 4.41 2.71
CA LYS A 337 -25.36 4.53 2.57
C LYS A 337 -25.73 4.29 1.10
N GLY A 338 -26.95 3.84 0.86
CA GLY A 338 -27.49 3.69 -0.48
C GLY A 338 -27.89 5.03 -1.12
N PRO A 339 -28.31 5.01 -2.39
CA PRO A 339 -28.75 6.19 -3.15
C PRO A 339 -29.87 6.99 -2.46
N PHE A 340 -30.79 6.34 -1.75
CA PHE A 340 -31.90 7.00 -1.05
C PHE A 340 -31.58 7.37 0.40
N GLY A 341 -30.44 6.91 0.92
CA GLY A 341 -29.84 7.36 2.18
C GLY A 341 -29.92 6.35 3.32
N GLY A 342 -30.58 5.21 3.12
CA GLY A 342 -30.59 4.04 3.97
C GLY A 342 -29.19 3.47 4.20
N ARG A 343 -28.99 2.89 5.39
CA ARG A 343 -27.68 2.41 5.89
C ARG A 343 -27.68 0.95 6.30
N THR A 344 -28.84 0.31 6.25
CA THR A 344 -29.01 -1.08 6.65
C THR A 344 -28.50 -1.98 5.54
N LYS A 345 -27.51 -2.82 5.83
CA LYS A 345 -27.03 -3.84 4.90
C LYS A 345 -28.11 -4.91 4.71
N THR A 346 -28.44 -5.23 3.46
CA THR A 346 -29.26 -6.40 3.09
C THR A 346 -28.39 -7.45 2.40
N GLU A 347 -29.00 -8.51 1.87
CA GLU A 347 -28.28 -9.45 1.00
C GLU A 347 -27.77 -8.76 -0.26
N SER A 348 -26.62 -9.22 -0.77
CA SER A 348 -26.06 -8.69 -2.02
C SER A 348 -27.03 -8.96 -3.17
N ASN A 349 -27.22 -7.96 -4.01
CA ASN A 349 -28.06 -8.07 -5.21
C ASN A 349 -27.23 -7.67 -6.43
N SER A 350 -26.61 -8.68 -7.05
CA SER A 350 -25.70 -8.46 -8.17
C SER A 350 -26.32 -7.71 -9.35
N ASN A 351 -27.63 -7.83 -9.58
CA ASN A 351 -28.31 -7.11 -10.66
C ASN A 351 -28.41 -5.61 -10.35
N VAL A 352 -28.90 -5.26 -9.16
CA VAL A 352 -28.99 -3.88 -8.68
C VAL A 352 -27.60 -3.24 -8.65
N GLU A 353 -26.63 -3.92 -8.05
CA GLU A 353 -25.24 -3.45 -7.96
C GLU A 353 -24.68 -3.17 -9.36
N ARG A 354 -24.79 -4.14 -10.29
CA ARG A 354 -24.24 -4.02 -11.65
C ARG A 354 -24.90 -2.90 -12.43
N LYS A 355 -26.22 -2.72 -12.34
CA LYS A 355 -26.95 -1.62 -13.00
C LYS A 355 -26.55 -0.26 -12.44
N LEU A 356 -26.41 -0.12 -11.12
CA LEU A 356 -26.03 1.17 -10.54
C LEU A 356 -24.55 1.52 -10.80
N ILE A 357 -23.65 0.54 -10.83
CA ILE A 357 -22.26 0.74 -11.28
C ILE A 357 -22.22 1.14 -12.76
N ALA A 358 -23.01 0.49 -13.62
CA ALA A 358 -23.11 0.83 -15.03
C ALA A 358 -23.59 2.27 -15.26
N ALA A 359 -24.58 2.75 -14.51
CA ALA A 359 -25.05 4.13 -14.62
C ALA A 359 -23.97 5.16 -14.24
N LEU A 360 -23.16 4.86 -13.21
CA LEU A 360 -22.01 5.69 -12.86
C LEU A 360 -20.91 5.66 -13.93
N LEU A 361 -20.68 4.51 -14.57
CA LEU A 361 -19.78 4.39 -15.72
C LEU A 361 -20.25 5.27 -16.89
N VAL A 362 -21.55 5.24 -17.22
CA VAL A 362 -22.13 6.05 -18.31
C VAL A 362 -21.89 7.54 -18.05
N GLU A 363 -22.22 8.02 -16.85
CA GLU A 363 -21.99 9.42 -16.49
C GLU A 363 -20.50 9.78 -16.44
N GLY A 364 -19.66 8.86 -15.96
CA GLY A 364 -18.21 9.02 -15.96
C GLY A 364 -17.64 9.13 -17.37
N ALA A 365 -18.12 8.32 -18.31
CA ALA A 365 -17.73 8.38 -19.70
C ALA A 365 -18.15 9.71 -20.35
N ALA A 366 -19.38 10.18 -20.11
CA ALA A 366 -19.83 11.49 -20.58
C ALA A 366 -18.94 12.63 -20.05
N CYS A 367 -18.55 12.60 -18.77
CA CYS A 367 -17.62 13.58 -18.20
C CYS A 367 -16.24 13.56 -18.90
N VAL A 368 -15.76 12.40 -19.34
CA VAL A 368 -14.49 12.27 -20.08
C VAL A 368 -14.66 12.80 -21.51
N ASP A 369 -15.74 12.42 -22.20
CA ASP A 369 -15.99 12.81 -23.60
C ASP A 369 -16.25 14.32 -23.76
N GLU A 370 -16.87 14.94 -22.76
CA GLU A 370 -17.09 16.39 -22.69
C GLU A 370 -15.84 17.18 -22.24
N GLY A 371 -14.74 16.51 -21.87
CA GLY A 371 -13.53 17.13 -21.36
C GLY A 371 -13.66 17.72 -19.95
N ALA A 372 -14.69 17.33 -19.19
CA ALA A 372 -14.83 17.75 -17.79
C ALA A 372 -13.76 17.13 -16.88
N VAL A 373 -13.22 15.97 -17.27
CA VAL A 373 -12.02 15.36 -16.71
C VAL A 373 -11.14 14.83 -17.85
N GLN A 374 -9.85 14.63 -17.60
CA GLN A 374 -8.91 14.16 -18.63
C GLN A 374 -8.86 12.64 -18.75
N ARG A 375 -9.05 11.93 -17.63
CA ARG A 375 -8.84 10.48 -17.56
C ARG A 375 -10.01 9.77 -16.90
N PRO A 376 -10.33 8.53 -17.31
CA PRO A 376 -11.27 7.68 -16.56
C PRO A 376 -10.88 7.52 -15.09
N SER A 377 -9.59 7.44 -14.77
CA SER A 377 -9.11 7.35 -13.38
C SER A 377 -9.45 8.59 -12.53
N ASP A 378 -9.64 9.76 -13.14
CA ASP A 378 -10.05 10.96 -12.41
C ASP A 378 -11.49 10.81 -11.89
N ILE A 379 -12.37 10.16 -12.67
CA ILE A 379 -13.73 9.78 -12.23
C ILE A 379 -13.65 8.84 -11.02
N ASP A 380 -12.78 7.84 -11.08
CA ASP A 380 -12.62 6.89 -9.98
C ASP A 380 -12.15 7.55 -8.69
N ALA A 381 -11.14 8.42 -8.77
CA ALA A 381 -10.67 9.20 -7.62
C ALA A 381 -11.78 10.12 -7.06
N ILE A 382 -12.49 10.85 -7.92
CA ILE A 382 -13.60 11.73 -7.49
C ILE A 382 -14.71 10.90 -6.85
N ALA A 383 -15.07 9.76 -7.42
CA ALA A 383 -16.16 8.94 -6.91
C ALA A 383 -15.84 8.43 -5.48
N VAL A 384 -14.61 7.97 -5.27
CA VAL A 384 -14.12 7.53 -3.96
C VAL A 384 -14.28 8.62 -2.90
N HIS A 385 -13.85 9.85 -3.21
CA HIS A 385 -13.76 10.92 -2.21
C HIS A 385 -15.02 11.77 -2.10
N ALA A 386 -15.80 11.91 -3.16
CA ALA A 386 -16.96 12.79 -3.19
C ALA A 386 -18.28 12.03 -2.99
N ILE A 387 -18.43 10.81 -3.52
CA ILE A 387 -19.67 10.03 -3.40
C ILE A 387 -19.52 8.80 -2.50
N SER A 388 -18.39 8.68 -1.77
CA SER A 388 -18.09 7.56 -0.88
C SER A 388 -18.08 6.21 -1.60
N PHE A 389 -17.65 6.18 -2.86
CA PHE A 389 -17.47 4.93 -3.58
C PHE A 389 -16.45 4.05 -2.84
N PRO A 390 -16.70 2.73 -2.66
CA PRO A 390 -15.83 1.91 -1.83
C PRO A 390 -14.42 1.78 -2.44
N ARG A 391 -13.40 2.27 -1.73
CA ARG A 391 -11.99 2.23 -2.20
C ARG A 391 -11.52 0.84 -2.66
N ARG A 392 -11.92 -0.21 -1.94
CA ARG A 392 -11.62 -1.62 -2.27
C ARG A 392 -12.26 -2.13 -3.56
N LYS A 393 -13.12 -1.31 -4.19
CA LYS A 393 -13.76 -1.54 -5.48
C LYS A 393 -13.21 -0.58 -6.56
N GLY A 394 -12.32 0.34 -6.20
CA GLY A 394 -11.58 1.21 -7.11
C GLY A 394 -12.30 2.52 -7.41
N GLY A 395 -13.46 2.39 -8.01
CA GLY A 395 -14.24 3.50 -8.58
C GLY A 395 -15.16 2.92 -9.65
N PRO A 396 -16.13 3.66 -10.20
CA PRO A 396 -17.05 3.12 -11.19
C PRO A 396 -16.37 2.54 -12.44
N MET A 397 -15.30 3.17 -12.96
CA MET A 397 -14.60 2.69 -14.16
C MET A 397 -13.85 1.38 -13.84
N ARG A 398 -13.06 1.37 -12.76
CA ARG A 398 -12.35 0.16 -12.30
C ARG A 398 -13.30 -0.97 -11.86
N ALA A 399 -14.42 -0.63 -11.23
CA ALA A 399 -15.43 -1.61 -10.83
C ALA A 399 -16.10 -2.24 -12.05
N ALA A 400 -16.40 -1.45 -13.09
CA ALA A 400 -16.92 -1.97 -14.36
C ALA A 400 -15.95 -2.97 -15.01
N GLN A 401 -14.63 -2.70 -14.98
CA GLN A 401 -13.64 -3.69 -15.42
C GLN A 401 -13.70 -4.99 -14.62
N THR A 402 -13.84 -4.89 -13.29
CA THR A 402 -13.94 -6.05 -12.39
C THR A 402 -15.21 -6.87 -12.64
N LEU A 403 -16.29 -6.22 -13.07
CA LEU A 403 -17.55 -6.84 -13.48
C LEU A 403 -17.48 -7.56 -14.85
N GLY A 404 -16.38 -7.37 -15.59
CA GLY A 404 -16.14 -7.92 -16.93
C GLY A 404 -16.77 -7.07 -18.04
N LEU A 405 -15.94 -6.29 -18.75
CA LEU A 405 -16.39 -5.28 -19.72
C LEU A 405 -17.26 -5.85 -20.85
N ILE A 406 -16.90 -7.00 -21.42
CA ILE A 406 -17.64 -7.62 -22.53
C ILE A 406 -19.05 -8.04 -22.09
N SER A 407 -19.14 -8.69 -20.93
CA SER A 407 -20.42 -9.11 -20.36
C SER A 407 -21.25 -7.89 -19.97
N LEU A 408 -20.64 -6.89 -19.35
CA LEU A 408 -21.32 -5.66 -18.94
C LEU A 408 -21.92 -4.91 -20.13
N ARG A 409 -21.16 -4.78 -21.22
CA ARG A 409 -21.65 -4.19 -22.47
C ARG A 409 -22.86 -4.93 -23.02
N LYS A 410 -22.84 -6.28 -22.99
CA LYS A 410 -23.97 -7.10 -23.48
C LYS A 410 -25.23 -6.81 -22.66
N ASP A 411 -25.11 -6.75 -21.35
CA ASP A 411 -26.23 -6.46 -20.45
C ASP A 411 -26.75 -5.03 -20.67
N MET A 412 -25.85 -4.05 -20.77
CA MET A 412 -26.18 -2.65 -21.02
C MET A 412 -26.95 -2.45 -22.32
N ARG A 413 -26.64 -3.18 -23.40
CA ARG A 413 -27.42 -3.12 -24.66
C ARG A 413 -28.87 -3.54 -24.50
N VAL A 414 -29.17 -4.40 -23.54
CA VAL A 414 -30.54 -4.79 -23.21
C VAL A 414 -31.17 -3.68 -22.37
N TRP A 415 -30.51 -3.25 -21.29
CA TRP A 415 -31.05 -2.23 -20.38
C TRP A 415 -31.25 -0.86 -21.05
N ALA A 416 -30.43 -0.52 -22.04
CA ALA A 416 -30.55 0.71 -22.82
C ALA A 416 -31.84 0.78 -23.66
N GLN A 417 -32.54 -0.34 -23.87
CA GLN A 417 -33.84 -0.34 -24.55
C GLN A 417 -34.94 0.23 -23.64
N ASP A 418 -34.76 0.11 -22.32
CA ASP A 418 -35.72 0.55 -21.32
C ASP A 418 -35.41 1.96 -20.79
N SER A 419 -34.13 2.36 -20.76
CA SER A 419 -33.70 3.65 -20.24
C SER A 419 -32.31 4.07 -20.71
N ASP A 420 -32.17 5.36 -21.04
CA ASP A 420 -30.88 5.98 -21.40
C ASP A 420 -29.85 5.96 -20.27
N ASN A 421 -30.26 5.65 -19.03
CA ASN A 421 -29.36 5.51 -17.89
C ASN A 421 -28.26 4.44 -18.11
N TRP A 422 -28.48 3.51 -19.04
CA TRP A 422 -27.56 2.43 -19.37
C TRP A 422 -27.10 2.44 -20.83
N ALA A 423 -27.23 3.58 -21.52
CA ALA A 423 -26.70 3.75 -22.86
C ALA A 423 -25.22 3.37 -22.91
N VAL A 424 -24.83 2.52 -23.86
CA VAL A 424 -23.45 2.02 -23.97
C VAL A 424 -22.54 3.15 -24.45
N PRO A 425 -21.57 3.61 -23.64
CA PRO A 425 -20.68 4.70 -24.05
C PRO A 425 -19.57 4.17 -24.96
N ASP A 426 -19.12 4.98 -25.92
CA ASP A 426 -17.98 4.64 -26.80
C ASP A 426 -16.71 4.33 -26.01
N LEU A 427 -16.52 5.03 -24.88
CA LEU A 427 -15.41 4.80 -23.96
C LEU A 427 -15.34 3.35 -23.44
N LEU A 428 -16.49 2.68 -23.26
CA LEU A 428 -16.52 1.27 -22.87
C LEU A 428 -16.04 0.37 -24.01
N ASP A 429 -16.40 0.68 -25.26
CA ASP A 429 -15.91 -0.06 -26.42
C ASP A 429 -14.41 0.12 -26.64
N ASP A 430 -13.88 1.31 -26.36
CA ASP A 430 -12.44 1.54 -26.37
C ASP A 430 -11.72 0.77 -25.27
N ALA A 431 -12.26 0.74 -24.05
CA ALA A 431 -11.70 -0.03 -22.95
C ALA A 431 -11.71 -1.54 -23.22
N ILE A 432 -12.65 -2.05 -24.02
CA ILE A 432 -12.67 -3.48 -24.41
C ILE A 432 -11.53 -3.82 -25.37
N LYS A 433 -11.08 -2.87 -26.20
CA LYS A 433 -10.02 -3.09 -27.20
C LYS A 433 -8.62 -3.12 -26.58
N ASP A 434 -8.46 -2.58 -25.37
CA ASP A 434 -7.17 -2.44 -24.70
C ASP A 434 -7.04 -3.38 -23.50
N ALA A 435 -5.90 -4.06 -23.37
CA ALA A 435 -5.63 -4.96 -22.24
C ALA A 435 -5.58 -4.24 -20.88
N GLY A 436 -5.22 -2.96 -20.84
CA GLY A 436 -5.29 -2.10 -19.65
C GLY A 436 -6.70 -1.57 -19.35
N GLY A 437 -7.65 -1.74 -20.27
CA GLY A 437 -9.00 -1.17 -20.20
C GLY A 437 -9.01 0.34 -19.95
N PHE A 438 -9.83 0.82 -19.01
CA PHE A 438 -9.93 2.27 -18.75
C PHE A 438 -8.62 2.90 -18.28
N ASP A 439 -7.70 2.14 -17.68
CA ASP A 439 -6.41 2.63 -17.21
C ASP A 439 -5.46 3.03 -18.36
N ALA A 440 -5.70 2.51 -19.57
CA ALA A 440 -4.90 2.78 -20.77
C ALA A 440 -5.40 3.98 -21.58
N ILE A 441 -6.59 4.50 -21.30
CA ILE A 441 -7.23 5.52 -22.13
C ILE A 441 -6.80 6.93 -21.66
N LEU A 442 -6.26 7.70 -22.60
CA LEU A 442 -6.03 9.14 -22.47
C LEU A 442 -6.86 9.84 -23.54
N ARG A 443 -7.81 10.69 -23.14
CA ARG A 443 -8.51 11.59 -24.05
C ARG A 443 -7.83 12.96 -23.93
N SER A 444 -7.32 13.45 -25.06
CA SER A 444 -6.52 14.68 -25.18
C SER A 444 -7.37 15.93 -25.03
#